data_AF-A0AAV4PFB4-F1
#
_entry.id   AF-A0AAV4PFB4-F1
#
_cell.length_a   1.000
_cell.length_b   1.000
_cell.length_c   1.000
_cell.angle_alpha   90.00
_cell.angle_beta   90.00
_cell.angle_gamma   90.00
#
_symmetry.space_group_name_H-M   'P 1'
#
loop_
_entity.id
_entity.type
_entity.pdbx_description
1 polymer ?
#
loop_
_entity_poly.entity_id
_entity_poly.type
_entity_poly.pdbx_seq_one_letter_code
_entity_poly.pdbx_strand_id
1 'polypeptide(L)'
;MHSWIGLGTVILFSLQLFCGFLTFLYPGGSPLYRKIYLQYHQFFGTIIFILAILSCHSGIMEKVKASLDKEYLNLPPAAFIANFLGVSITVFAILVLYLVFIPQFKRKPQMEEENLHVELHNSIS
;
A
#
# COMPACT_ATOMS: atom_id res chain seq x y z
N MET A 1 1.11 -6.49 -20.46
CA MET A 1 0.59 -5.37 -19.63
C MET A 1 1.26 -5.34 -18.27
N HIS A 2 1.64 -6.51 -17.73
CA HIS A 2 2.29 -6.65 -16.43
C HIS A 2 3.49 -5.72 -16.22
N SER A 3 4.43 -5.69 -17.18
CA SER A 3 5.66 -4.88 -17.08
C SER A 3 5.39 -3.37 -16.93
N TRP A 4 4.43 -2.81 -17.67
CA TRP A 4 4.11 -1.38 -17.59
C TRP A 4 3.45 -1.02 -16.26
N ILE A 5 2.52 -1.86 -15.78
CA ILE A 5 1.89 -1.70 -14.47
C ILE A 5 2.93 -1.85 -13.36
N GLY A 6 3.82 -2.84 -13.45
CA GLY A 6 4.89 -3.09 -12.50
C GLY A 6 5.88 -1.92 -12.41
N LEU A 7 6.36 -1.43 -13.55
CA LEU A 7 7.26 -0.27 -13.59
C LEU A 7 6.60 0.98 -13.01
N GLY A 8 5.35 1.27 -13.40
CA GLY A 8 4.58 2.38 -12.84
C GLY A 8 4.42 2.25 -11.32
N THR A 9 4.14 1.06 -10.82
CA THR A 9 4.03 0.77 -9.38
C THR A 9 5.33 1.07 -8.65
N VAL A 10 6.47 0.61 -9.16
CA VAL A 10 7.79 0.82 -8.54
C VAL A 10 8.17 2.30 -8.52
N ILE A 11 7.93 3.02 -9.61
CA ILE A 11 8.20 4.47 -9.68
C ILE A 11 7.34 5.22 -8.66
N LEU A 12 6.02 4.97 -8.65
CA LEU A 12 5.11 5.60 -7.71
C LEU A 12 5.45 5.27 -6.25
N PHE A 13 5.78 4.00 -5.97
CA PHE A 13 6.23 3.58 -4.64
C PHE A 13 7.50 4.31 -4.20
N SER A 14 8.48 4.45 -5.08
CA SER A 14 9.74 5.13 -4.79
C SER A 14 9.53 6.61 -4.49
N LEU A 15 8.69 7.29 -5.29
CA LEU A 15 8.31 8.68 -5.04
C LEU A 15 7.56 8.83 -3.71
N GLN A 16 6.59 7.95 -3.46
CA GLN A 16 5.80 7.96 -2.23
C GLN A 16 6.67 7.71 -0.99
N LEU A 17 7.61 6.77 -1.08
CA LEU A 17 8.57 6.46 -0.02
C LEU A 17 9.49 7.65 0.25
N PHE A 18 10.03 8.26 -0.81
CA PHE A 18 10.93 9.41 -0.68
C PHE A 18 10.22 10.63 -0.08
N CYS A 19 9.06 11.01 -0.62
CA CYS A 19 8.27 12.14 -0.10
C CYS A 19 7.74 11.86 1.32
N GLY A 20 7.33 10.62 1.60
CA GLY A 20 6.93 10.17 2.93
C GLY A 20 8.07 10.27 3.94
N PHE A 21 9.27 9.82 3.55
CA PHE A 21 10.47 9.91 4.38
C PHE A 21 10.81 11.36 4.74
N LEU A 22 10.85 12.25 3.75
CA LEU A 22 11.17 13.66 3.97
C LEU A 22 10.12 14.38 4.85
N THR A 23 8.85 14.02 4.68
CA THR A 23 7.74 14.70 5.38
C THR A 23 7.52 14.17 6.80
N PHE A 24 7.59 12.85 7.00
CA PHE A 24 7.20 12.23 8.27
C PHE A 24 8.35 11.74 9.13
N LEU A 25 9.55 11.55 8.58
CA LEU A 25 10.69 10.99 9.30
C LEU A 25 11.87 11.96 9.44
N TYR A 26 12.55 12.31 8.35
CA TYR A 26 13.71 13.20 8.38
C TYR A 26 13.89 13.96 7.05
N PRO A 27 14.07 15.29 7.05
CA PRO A 27 14.23 16.20 8.20
C PRO A 27 12.93 16.47 8.98
N GLY A 28 11.77 16.03 8.46
CA GLY A 28 10.47 16.24 9.07
C GLY A 28 9.83 17.55 8.61
N GLY A 29 8.61 17.47 8.07
CA GLY A 29 7.86 18.64 7.64
C GLY A 29 7.24 19.40 8.82
N SER A 30 6.86 20.67 8.60
CA SER A 30 6.09 21.41 9.61
C SER A 30 4.74 20.70 9.90
N PRO A 31 4.13 20.90 11.08
CA PRO A 31 2.85 20.26 11.43
C PRO A 31 1.74 20.49 10.38
N LEU A 32 1.68 21.69 9.79
CA LEU A 32 0.72 22.03 8.75
C LEU A 32 0.95 21.21 7.47
N TYR A 33 2.20 21.13 6.99
CA TYR A 33 2.54 20.34 5.81
C TYR A 33 2.30 18.84 6.03
N ARG A 34 2.65 18.32 7.21
CA ARG A 34 2.39 16.92 7.58
C ARG A 34 0.90 16.61 7.56
N LYS A 35 0.05 17.49 8.10
CA LYS A 35 -1.41 17.32 8.12
C LYS A 35 -2.02 17.28 6.72
N ILE A 36 -1.60 18.19 5.84
CA ILE A 36 -2.09 18.26 4.46
C ILE A 36 -1.60 17.05 3.67
N TYR A 37 -0.29 16.77 3.72
CA TYR A 37 0.31 15.69 2.94
C TYR A 37 -0.15 14.31 3.39
N LEU A 38 -0.52 14.12 4.67
CA LEU A 38 -0.99 12.83 5.19
C LEU A 38 -2.19 12.27 4.40
N GLN A 39 -3.14 13.12 3.98
CA GLN A 39 -4.30 12.68 3.21
C GLN A 39 -3.89 12.13 1.85
N TYR A 40 -3.01 12.83 1.14
CA TYR A 40 -2.44 12.38 -0.13
C TYR A 40 -1.58 11.13 0.05
N HIS A 41 -0.79 11.08 1.12
CA HIS A 41 0.07 9.95 1.43
C HIS A 41 -0.74 8.67 1.67
N GLN A 42 -1.84 8.75 2.41
CA GLN A 42 -2.75 7.62 2.62
C GLN A 42 -3.45 7.19 1.33
N PHE A 43 -3.94 8.15 0.54
CA PHE A 43 -4.64 7.88 -0.71
C PHE A 43 -3.72 7.19 -1.73
N PHE A 44 -2.58 7.80 -2.07
CA PHE A 44 -1.65 7.23 -3.04
C PHE A 44 -1.03 5.93 -2.53
N GLY A 45 -0.76 5.79 -1.23
CA GLY A 45 -0.29 4.53 -0.65
C GLY A 45 -1.26 3.37 -0.90
N THR A 46 -2.56 3.63 -0.76
CA THR A 46 -3.61 2.63 -1.04
C THR A 46 -3.68 2.28 -2.53
N ILE A 47 -3.61 3.27 -3.42
CA ILE A 47 -3.60 3.05 -4.88
C ILE A 47 -2.37 2.24 -5.31
N ILE A 48 -1.17 2.58 -4.81
CA ILE A 48 0.07 1.86 -5.10
C ILE A 48 -0.02 0.40 -4.64
N PHE A 49 -0.59 0.16 -3.46
CA PHE A 49 -0.83 -1.20 -2.97
C PHE A 49 -1.73 -2.00 -3.92
N ILE A 50 -2.86 -1.43 -4.37
CA ILE A 50 -3.75 -2.07 -5.34
C ILE A 50 -3.03 -2.35 -6.66
N LEU A 51 -2.24 -1.41 -7.16
CA LEU A 51 -1.43 -1.59 -8.38
C LEU A 51 -0.41 -2.73 -8.23
N ALA A 52 0.22 -2.87 -7.06
CA ALA A 52 1.12 -3.98 -6.76
C ALA A 52 0.40 -5.34 -6.83
N ILE A 53 -0.81 -5.43 -6.26
CA ILE A 53 -1.64 -6.64 -6.32
C ILE A 53 -2.01 -6.99 -7.77
N LEU A 54 -2.43 -5.99 -8.56
CA LEU A 54 -2.73 -6.18 -9.99
C LEU A 54 -1.48 -6.59 -10.79
N SER A 55 -0.31 -6.05 -10.44
CA SER A 55 0.95 -6.45 -11.02
C SER A 55 1.25 -7.93 -10.70
N CYS A 56 1.14 -8.35 -9.44
CA CYS A 56 1.31 -9.76 -9.06
C CYS A 56 0.36 -10.69 -9.83
N HIS A 57 -0.92 -10.36 -9.90
CA HIS A 57 -1.91 -11.20 -10.58
C HIS A 57 -1.67 -11.29 -12.10
N SER A 58 -1.31 -10.17 -12.74
CA SER A 58 -0.95 -10.17 -14.16
C SER A 58 0.34 -10.95 -14.44
N GLY A 59 1.34 -10.88 -13.54
CA GLY A 59 2.59 -11.62 -13.66
C GLY A 59 2.40 -13.14 -13.52
N ILE A 60 1.61 -13.57 -12.54
CA ILE A 60 1.23 -14.99 -12.38
C ILE A 60 0.53 -15.48 -13.65
N MET A 61 -0.42 -14.71 -14.19
CA MET A 61 -1.15 -15.10 -15.39
C MET A 61 -0.26 -15.15 -16.64
N GLU A 62 0.64 -14.19 -16.83
CA GLU A 62 1.63 -14.22 -17.92
C GLU A 62 2.56 -15.44 -17.79
N LYS A 63 3.02 -15.77 -16.58
CA LYS A 63 3.87 -16.94 -16.34
C LYS A 63 3.17 -18.26 -16.58
N VAL A 64 1.93 -18.41 -16.09
CA VAL A 64 1.10 -19.60 -16.31
C VAL A 64 0.85 -19.80 -17.81
N LYS A 65 0.46 -18.75 -18.53
CA LYS A 65 0.26 -18.83 -19.99
C LYS A 65 1.55 -19.22 -20.72
N ALA A 66 2.69 -18.65 -20.33
CA ALA A 66 3.96 -18.94 -20.97
C ALA A 66 4.50 -20.35 -20.68
N SER A 67 4.21 -20.92 -19.51
CA SER A 67 4.80 -22.19 -19.06
C SER A 67 3.88 -23.40 -19.17
N LEU A 68 2.56 -23.21 -19.11
CA LEU A 68 1.58 -24.30 -19.11
C LEU A 68 0.64 -24.25 -20.32
N ASP A 69 0.42 -23.08 -20.93
CA ASP A 69 -0.46 -22.89 -22.09
C ASP A 69 -1.75 -23.73 -22.03
N LYS A 70 -1.93 -24.71 -22.92
CA LYS A 70 -3.09 -25.62 -22.96
C LYS A 70 -3.13 -26.66 -21.83
N GLU A 71 -1.97 -27.04 -21.28
CA GLU A 71 -1.89 -28.01 -20.18
C GLU A 71 -2.46 -27.45 -18.87
N TYR A 72 -2.61 -26.13 -18.76
CA TYR A 72 -3.24 -25.51 -17.58
C TYR A 72 -4.63 -26.12 -17.27
N LEU A 73 -5.40 -26.51 -18.30
CA LEU A 73 -6.72 -27.11 -18.14
C LEU A 73 -6.69 -28.47 -17.44
N ASN A 74 -5.56 -29.18 -17.54
CA ASN A 74 -5.36 -30.46 -16.83
C ASN A 74 -4.96 -30.25 -15.36
N LEU A 75 -4.89 -28.98 -14.92
CA LEU A 75 -4.52 -28.57 -13.57
C LEU A 75 -3.27 -29.32 -13.04
N PRO A 76 -2.12 -29.26 -13.75
CA PRO A 76 -0.89 -29.82 -13.21
C PRO A 76 -0.54 -29.16 -11.87
N PRO A 77 0.30 -29.79 -11.03
CA PRO A 77 0.67 -29.23 -9.72
C PRO A 77 1.12 -27.76 -9.75
N ALA A 78 1.83 -27.34 -10.81
CA ALA A 78 2.22 -25.96 -11.02
C ALA A 78 1.02 -24.98 -11.18
N ALA A 79 -0.06 -25.41 -11.86
CA ALA A 79 -1.29 -24.62 -11.99
C ALA A 79 -2.00 -24.46 -10.64
N PHE A 80 -2.06 -25.53 -9.84
CA PHE A 80 -2.61 -25.49 -8.48
C PHE A 80 -1.86 -24.50 -7.59
N ILE A 81 -0.53 -24.54 -7.61
CA ILE A 81 0.31 -23.61 -6.83
C ILE A 81 0.09 -22.17 -7.28
N ALA A 82 0.04 -21.91 -8.59
CA ALA A 82 -0.20 -20.58 -9.13
C ALA A 82 -1.58 -20.01 -8.71
N ASN A 83 -2.63 -20.83 -8.78
CA ASN A 83 -3.98 -20.43 -8.36
C ASN A 83 -4.07 -20.21 -6.85
N PHE A 84 -3.49 -21.10 -6.06
CA PHE A 84 -3.45 -20.96 -4.62
C PHE A 84 -2.73 -19.67 -4.20
N LEU A 85 -1.60 -19.37 -4.84
CA LEU A 85 -0.88 -18.12 -4.62
C LEU A 85 -1.73 -16.90 -5.00
N GLY A 86 -2.40 -16.93 -6.15
CA GLY A 86 -3.30 -15.86 -6.60
C GLY A 86 -4.41 -15.58 -5.58
N VAL A 87 -5.10 -16.63 -5.11
CA VAL A 87 -6.15 -16.51 -4.08
C VAL A 87 -5.58 -15.98 -2.77
N SER A 88 -4.42 -16.48 -2.33
CA SER A 88 -3.76 -16.04 -1.10
C SER A 88 -3.43 -14.54 -1.14
N ILE A 89 -2.91 -14.05 -2.28
CA ILE A 89 -2.64 -12.62 -2.50
C ILE A 89 -3.93 -11.80 -2.44
N THR A 90 -5.02 -12.28 -3.05
CA THR A 90 -6.32 -11.60 -3.00
C THR A 90 -6.87 -11.51 -1.58
N VAL A 91 -6.83 -12.61 -0.81
CA VAL A 91 -7.28 -12.61 0.60
C VAL A 91 -6.43 -11.64 1.43
N PHE A 92 -5.11 -11.66 1.27
CA PHE A 92 -4.22 -10.70 1.93
C PHE A 92 -4.58 -9.25 1.58
N ALA A 93 -4.82 -8.94 0.30
CA ALA A 93 -5.20 -7.60 -0.12
C ALA A 93 -6.51 -7.13 0.51
N ILE A 94 -7.52 -8.00 0.57
CA ILE A 94 -8.82 -7.69 1.21
C ILE A 94 -8.62 -7.38 2.69
N LEU A 95 -7.84 -8.19 3.42
CA LEU A 95 -7.56 -7.97 4.84
C LEU A 95 -6.84 -6.65 5.09
N VAL A 96 -5.81 -6.34 4.30
CA VAL A 96 -5.06 -5.08 4.42
C VAL A 96 -5.97 -3.89 4.14
N LEU A 97 -6.76 -3.91 3.06
CA LEU A 97 -7.68 -2.81 2.73
C LEU A 97 -8.77 -2.64 3.79
N TYR A 98 -9.30 -3.74 4.33
CA TYR A 98 -10.25 -3.71 5.45
C TYR A 98 -9.66 -2.99 6.67
N LEU A 99 -8.43 -3.33 7.06
CA LEU A 99 -7.75 -2.69 8.19
C LEU A 99 -7.46 -1.20 7.94
N VAL A 100 -7.07 -0.84 6.71
CA VAL A 100 -6.77 0.54 6.32
C VAL A 100 -8.02 1.42 6.32
N PHE A 101 -9.15 0.90 5.85
CA PHE A 101 -10.37 1.70 5.69
C PHE A 101 -11.19 1.85 6.97
N ILE A 102 -11.09 0.92 7.93
CA ILE A 102 -11.92 1.03 9.13
C ILE A 102 -11.32 2.03 10.13
N PRO A 103 -12.07 3.08 10.50
CA PRO A 103 -11.60 4.10 11.44
C PRO A 103 -11.24 3.55 12.82
N GLN A 104 -11.89 2.47 13.25
CA GLN A 104 -11.67 1.84 14.56
C GLN A 104 -10.24 1.31 14.77
N PHE A 105 -9.53 0.99 13.67
CA PHE A 105 -8.14 0.52 13.71
C PHE A 105 -7.13 1.64 13.51
N LYS A 106 -7.57 2.89 13.31
CA LYS A 106 -6.66 4.04 13.23
C LYS A 106 -6.01 4.27 14.59
N ARG A 107 -4.70 4.51 14.57
CA ARG A 107 -3.94 4.90 15.77
C ARG A 107 -4.54 6.16 16.37
N LYS A 108 -4.91 6.10 17.65
CA LYS A 108 -5.30 7.28 18.44
C LYS A 108 -4.05 8.13 18.72
N PRO A 109 -4.14 9.47 18.68
CA PRO A 109 -3.03 10.33 19.10
C PRO A 109 -2.61 9.97 20.54
N GLN A 110 -1.31 9.95 20.83
CA GLN A 110 -0.82 9.71 22.19
C GLN A 110 -1.17 10.91 23.08
N MET A 111 -1.60 10.67 24.32
CA MET A 111 -1.95 11.72 25.30
C MET A 111 -0.85 12.78 25.47
N GLU A 112 0.40 12.41 25.22
CA GLU A 112 1.56 13.30 25.25
C GLU A 112 1.50 14.39 24.15
N GLU A 113 1.02 14.06 22.95
CA GLU A 113 0.79 15.05 21.88
C GLU A 113 -0.41 15.96 22.18
N GLU A 114 -1.44 15.43 22.85
CA GLU A 114 -2.62 16.20 23.27
C GLU A 114 -2.26 17.23 24.36
N ASN A 115 -1.51 16.81 25.38
CA ASN A 115 -1.04 17.68 26.45
C ASN A 115 -0.10 18.78 25.92
N LEU A 116 0.81 18.44 25.00
CA LEU A 116 1.72 19.41 24.40
C LEU A 116 0.98 20.45 23.55
N HIS A 117 -0.07 20.04 22.84
CA HIS A 117 -0.93 20.94 22.08
C HIS A 117 -1.71 21.90 22.99
N VAL A 118 -2.19 21.43 24.14
CA VAL A 118 -2.89 22.26 25.14
C VAL A 118 -1.93 23.27 25.78
N GLU A 119 -0.72 22.87 26.16
CA GLU A 119 0.31 23.79 26.69
C GLU A 119 0.73 24.85 25.65
N LEU A 120 0.90 24.47 24.39
CA LEU A 120 1.20 25.42 23.32
C LEU A 120 0.05 26.41 23.10
N HIS A 121 -1.20 25.95 23.12
CA HIS A 121 -2.35 26.84 23.02
C HIS A 121 -2.42 27.83 24.20
N ASN A 122 -2.18 27.36 25.42
CA ASN A 122 -2.24 28.16 26.63
C ASN A 122 -1.06 29.14 26.78
N SER A 123 0.06 28.91 26.10
CA SER A 123 1.23 29.82 26.13
C SER A 123 1.16 30.95 25.09
N ILE A 124 0.23 30.88 24.13
CA ILE A 124 0.05 31.88 23.07
C ILE A 124 -1.24 32.69 23.29
N SER A 125 -2.05 32.34 24.29
CA SER A 125 -3.25 33.09 24.74
C SER A 125 -2.93 33.96 25.95
#